data_AF-A0A3B3D5B9-F1
#
_entry.id   AF-A0A3B3D5B9-F1
#
_cell.length_a   1.000
_cell.length_b   1.000
_cell.length_c   1.000
_cell.angle_alpha   90.00
_cell.angle_beta   90.00
_cell.angle_gamma   90.00
#
_symmetry.space_group_name_H-M   'P 1'
#
loop_
_entity.id
_entity.type
_entity.pdbx_description
1 polymer ?
#
loop_
_entity_poly.entity_id
_entity_poly.type
_entity_poly.pdbx_seq_one_letter_code
_entity_poly.pdbx_strand_id
1 'polypeptide(L)'
;MASVWSARVSALLRPLSASLCARTPQICKLSSSIKPPAPINLLPAAARPSISVSAFQTQRFNIFKRVTPLVPSLMLQPSRSLTYFSVKKGKRKSVKSVTQRFMRLHCGLWIRRKAGYKKKLWKKLPARRKRLREIVFCNNTQSKLLDKMTTSFWKRRNWYVNDPYMKYHDRVNLKL
;
A
#
# COMPACT_ATOMS: atom_id res chain seq x y z
N MET A 1 27.72 -77.63 -9.87
CA MET A 1 28.34 -76.38 -10.39
C MET A 1 27.93 -75.23 -9.50
N ALA A 2 28.90 -74.52 -8.91
CA ALA A 2 28.65 -73.27 -8.17
C ALA A 2 28.42 -72.12 -9.18
N SER A 3 27.84 -70.97 -8.83
CA SER A 3 28.39 -70.02 -7.85
C SER A 3 27.34 -69.28 -7.02
N VAL A 4 27.61 -69.23 -5.71
CA VAL A 4 27.15 -68.17 -4.80
C VAL A 4 27.83 -66.86 -5.20
N TRP A 5 27.19 -65.70 -5.03
CA TRP A 5 27.87 -64.47 -4.60
C TRP A 5 26.95 -63.65 -3.69
N SER A 6 27.34 -63.57 -2.41
CA SER A 6 26.77 -62.65 -1.42
C SER A 6 27.64 -61.40 -1.35
N ALA A 7 27.05 -60.21 -1.31
CA ALA A 7 27.72 -59.01 -0.85
C ALA A 7 26.79 -58.21 0.08
N ARG A 8 27.29 -57.96 1.30
CA ARG A 8 26.55 -57.32 2.40
C ARG A 8 26.93 -55.84 2.52
N VAL A 9 25.94 -55.03 2.90
CA VAL A 9 26.02 -53.92 3.88
C VAL A 9 27.06 -52.80 3.63
N SER A 10 26.56 -51.56 3.53
CA SER A 10 26.91 -50.50 4.52
C SER A 10 26.05 -49.25 4.35
N ALA A 11 25.39 -48.83 5.43
CA ALA A 11 24.72 -47.54 5.50
C ALA A 11 25.69 -46.49 6.07
N LEU A 12 25.96 -45.42 5.32
CA LEU A 12 26.60 -44.21 5.85
C LEU A 12 25.88 -42.94 5.38
N LEU A 13 25.11 -42.40 6.32
CA LEU A 13 24.72 -41.01 6.55
C LEU A 13 25.06 -39.96 5.46
N ARG A 14 24.01 -39.32 4.93
CA ARG A 14 24.09 -38.02 4.25
C ARG A 14 24.40 -36.89 5.25
N PRO A 15 25.39 -36.03 5.00
CA PRO A 15 25.39 -34.67 5.56
C PRO A 15 24.68 -33.69 4.60
N LEU A 16 23.63 -33.03 5.08
CA LEU A 16 23.01 -31.89 4.40
C LEU A 16 23.83 -30.62 4.66
N SER A 17 24.75 -30.27 3.76
CA SER A 17 25.48 -28.99 3.80
C SER A 17 24.66 -27.86 3.15
N ALA A 18 23.63 -27.40 3.88
CA ALA A 18 22.89 -26.20 3.51
C ALA A 18 23.74 -24.94 3.79
N SER A 19 24.38 -24.37 2.77
CA SER A 19 25.13 -23.12 2.91
C SER A 19 24.20 -21.92 3.09
N LEU A 20 24.16 -21.39 4.31
CA LEU A 20 23.49 -20.13 4.64
C LEU A 20 24.27 -18.94 4.07
N CYS A 21 24.11 -18.67 2.76
CA CYS A 21 24.57 -17.42 2.16
C CYS A 21 23.74 -16.23 2.66
N ALA A 22 24.06 -15.72 3.85
CA ALA A 22 23.51 -14.49 4.41
C ALA A 22 23.91 -13.28 3.56
N ARG A 23 23.09 -12.93 2.56
CA ARG A 23 23.24 -11.67 1.82
C ARG A 23 22.76 -10.49 2.66
N THR A 24 23.70 -9.80 3.29
CA THR A 24 23.46 -8.44 3.79
C THR A 24 23.22 -7.50 2.59
N PRO A 25 22.23 -6.58 2.66
CA PRO A 25 22.06 -5.56 1.64
C PRO A 25 23.13 -4.47 1.83
N GLN A 26 24.19 -4.54 1.03
CA GLN A 26 25.17 -3.45 0.93
C GLN A 26 24.46 -2.15 0.52
N ILE A 27 24.59 -1.11 1.34
CA ILE A 27 24.05 0.22 1.05
C ILE A 27 24.99 0.89 0.05
N CYS A 28 24.53 1.03 -1.21
CA CYS A 28 25.25 1.77 -2.23
C CYS A 28 25.36 3.25 -1.85
N LYS A 29 26.50 3.65 -1.26
CA LYS A 29 26.86 5.06 -1.09
C LYS A 29 27.19 5.66 -2.45
N LEU A 30 26.28 6.46 -3.03
CA LEU A 30 26.63 7.33 -4.15
C LEU A 30 27.45 8.51 -3.62
N SER A 31 28.78 8.45 -3.79
CA SER A 31 29.67 9.59 -3.61
C SER A 31 29.68 10.46 -4.88
N SER A 32 28.75 11.42 -4.97
CA SER A 32 28.81 12.46 -5.99
C SER A 32 29.89 13.49 -5.62
N SER A 33 31.10 13.33 -6.14
CA SER A 33 32.15 14.35 -6.04
C SER A 33 31.82 15.51 -6.97
N ILE A 34 31.20 16.56 -6.44
CA ILE A 34 31.00 17.83 -7.12
C ILE A 34 32.20 18.73 -6.76
N LYS A 35 33.04 19.04 -7.75
CA LYS A 35 34.15 19.99 -7.60
C LYS A 35 33.59 21.40 -7.32
N PRO A 36 34.10 22.15 -6.34
CA PRO A 36 33.81 23.58 -6.23
C PRO A 36 34.57 24.36 -7.32
N PRO A 37 33.99 25.41 -7.93
CA PRO A 37 34.73 26.36 -8.75
C PRO A 37 35.62 27.27 -7.90
N ALA A 38 36.67 27.81 -8.51
CA ALA A 38 37.68 28.63 -7.85
C ALA A 38 37.15 30.01 -7.38
N PRO A 39 37.70 30.59 -6.29
CA PRO A 39 37.44 31.96 -5.92
C PRO A 39 38.34 32.93 -6.71
N ILE A 40 37.73 33.89 -7.40
CA ILE A 40 38.37 35.14 -7.82
C ILE A 40 37.83 36.22 -6.90
N ASN A 41 38.68 36.97 -6.20
CA ASN A 41 38.29 38.22 -5.51
C ASN A 41 39.49 39.08 -5.09
N LEU A 42 39.61 40.24 -5.74
CA LEU A 42 40.38 41.46 -5.37
C LEU A 42 39.72 42.62 -6.17
N LEU A 43 39.49 43.85 -5.69
CA LEU A 43 39.54 44.50 -4.37
C LEU A 43 38.39 45.56 -4.32
N PRO A 44 38.12 46.31 -3.23
CA PRO A 44 36.78 46.83 -2.94
C PRO A 44 36.48 48.24 -3.48
N ALA A 45 35.20 48.51 -3.75
CA ALA A 45 34.65 49.87 -3.85
C ALA A 45 33.55 50.04 -2.79
N ALA A 46 33.65 51.09 -1.98
CA ALA A 46 32.77 51.31 -0.84
C ALA A 46 31.40 51.89 -1.29
N ALA A 47 30.33 51.15 -1.02
CA ALA A 47 28.97 51.69 -0.98
C ALA A 47 28.29 51.17 0.29
N ARG A 48 28.01 52.06 1.25
CA ARG A 48 27.23 51.72 2.45
C ARG A 48 25.77 51.55 2.02
N PRO A 49 25.15 50.36 2.10
CA PRO A 49 23.70 50.30 2.04
C PRO A 49 23.18 50.95 3.32
N SER A 50 22.40 52.03 3.17
CA SER A 50 21.60 52.56 4.26
C SER A 50 20.67 51.45 4.73
N ILE A 51 20.88 50.97 5.96
CA ILE A 51 19.96 50.02 6.59
C ILE A 51 18.68 50.80 6.84
N SER A 52 17.73 50.71 5.91
CA SER A 52 16.37 51.13 6.15
C SER A 52 15.87 50.28 7.31
N VAL A 53 15.56 50.94 8.42
CA VAL A 53 14.91 50.32 9.59
C VAL A 53 13.44 50.09 9.21
N SER A 54 13.22 49.20 8.23
CA SER A 54 11.91 48.63 7.98
C SER A 54 11.53 47.89 9.25
N ALA A 55 10.47 48.37 9.91
CA ALA A 55 10.08 47.92 11.23
C ALA A 55 10.12 46.39 11.33
N PHE A 56 10.67 45.87 12.45
CA PHE A 56 10.48 44.48 12.84
C PHE A 56 9.00 44.26 13.20
N GLN A 57 8.14 44.27 12.18
CA GLN A 57 6.73 43.98 12.29
C GLN A 57 6.63 42.49 12.57
N THR A 58 6.75 42.16 13.86
CA THR A 58 6.73 40.79 14.35
C THR A 58 5.51 40.11 13.76
N GLN A 59 5.77 39.13 12.87
CA GLN A 59 4.71 38.31 12.31
C GLN A 59 3.91 37.77 13.49
N ARG A 60 2.66 38.21 13.61
CA ARG A 60 1.72 37.75 14.64
C ARG A 60 1.30 36.32 14.29
N PHE A 61 2.25 35.39 14.42
CA PHE A 61 2.00 33.97 14.35
C PHE A 61 0.96 33.63 15.40
N ASN A 62 -0.24 33.28 14.95
CA ASN A 62 -1.33 32.78 15.79
C ASN A 62 -0.77 31.77 16.79
N ILE A 63 -1.24 31.81 18.04
CA ILE A 63 -0.74 30.99 19.15
C ILE A 63 -0.59 29.52 18.72
N PHE A 64 -1.59 28.97 18.02
CA PHE A 64 -1.55 27.66 17.39
C PHE A 64 -0.26 27.34 16.60
N LYS A 65 0.24 28.26 15.76
CA LYS A 65 1.49 28.07 15.01
C LYS A 65 2.74 28.05 15.91
N ARG A 66 2.70 28.71 17.08
CA ARG A 66 3.80 28.70 18.07
C ARG A 66 3.83 27.43 18.92
N VAL A 67 2.67 26.87 19.31
CA VAL A 67 2.59 25.58 20.04
C VAL A 67 2.61 24.35 19.13
N THR A 68 2.37 24.49 17.82
CA THR A 68 2.48 23.42 16.82
C THR A 68 3.75 22.54 16.95
N PRO A 69 4.98 23.08 17.03
CA PRO A 69 6.18 22.25 17.19
C PRO A 69 6.30 21.59 18.58
N LEU A 70 5.70 22.17 19.62
CA LEU A 70 5.74 21.64 20.99
C LEU A 70 4.76 20.48 21.20
N VAL A 71 3.68 20.43 20.41
CA VAL A 71 2.64 19.38 20.50
C VAL A 71 2.31 18.84 19.10
N PRO A 72 3.13 17.90 18.56
CA PRO A 72 2.94 17.35 17.22
C PRO A 72 1.57 16.65 17.01
N SER A 73 0.92 16.20 18.09
CA SER A 73 -0.42 15.60 18.03
C SER A 73 -1.52 16.58 17.59
N LEU A 74 -1.32 17.90 17.75
CA LEU A 74 -2.26 18.91 17.23
C LEU A 74 -2.23 19.04 15.70
N MET A 75 -1.12 18.64 15.05
CA MET A 75 -1.02 18.55 13.59
C MET A 75 -1.50 17.22 13.04
N LEU A 76 -1.69 16.20 13.89
CA LEU A 76 -2.11 14.88 13.46
C LEU A 76 -3.61 14.87 13.13
N GLN A 77 -3.93 15.31 11.92
CA GLN A 77 -5.29 15.28 11.37
C GLN A 77 -5.91 13.88 11.58
N PRO A 78 -6.99 13.76 12.37
CA PRO A 78 -7.54 12.47 12.73
C PRO A 78 -8.17 11.82 11.51
N SER A 79 -7.42 10.91 10.87
CA SER A 79 -7.84 10.16 9.67
C SER A 79 -8.88 9.11 10.00
N ARG A 80 -10.07 9.55 10.45
CA ARG A 80 -11.22 8.69 10.73
C ARG A 80 -11.66 8.00 9.44
N SER A 81 -11.22 6.76 9.27
CA SER A 81 -11.53 5.92 8.10
C SER A 81 -13.02 5.57 7.99
N LEU A 82 -13.81 5.77 9.04
CA LEU A 82 -15.23 5.42 9.12
C LEU A 82 -16.02 6.45 9.93
N THR A 83 -17.22 6.83 9.45
CA THR A 83 -18.14 7.73 10.16
C THR A 83 -19.39 6.97 10.60
N TYR A 84 -19.52 6.74 11.92
CA TYR A 84 -20.66 6.05 12.53
C TYR A 84 -21.94 6.88 12.52
N PHE A 85 -21.84 8.16 12.91
CA PHE A 85 -22.94 9.10 12.96
C PHE A 85 -22.55 10.36 12.17
N SER A 86 -23.37 10.77 11.21
CA SER A 86 -23.09 11.99 10.42
C SER A 86 -23.77 13.21 11.01
N VAL A 87 -23.04 14.33 11.14
CA VAL A 87 -23.53 15.60 11.70
C VAL A 87 -24.93 15.99 11.22
N LYS A 88 -25.19 16.01 9.89
CA LYS A 88 -26.47 16.47 9.33
C LYS A 88 -27.67 15.50 9.46
N LYS A 89 -27.46 14.20 9.66
CA LYS A 89 -28.54 13.17 9.55
C LYS A 89 -28.49 12.05 10.58
N GLY A 90 -27.54 12.06 11.52
CA GLY A 90 -27.30 10.99 12.49
C GLY A 90 -26.91 9.62 11.91
N LYS A 91 -26.82 9.43 10.59
CA LYS A 91 -26.68 8.10 9.95
C LYS A 91 -25.24 7.76 9.55
N ARG A 92 -24.92 6.45 9.54
CA ARG A 92 -23.63 5.90 9.08
C ARG A 92 -23.31 6.31 7.64
N LYS A 93 -22.04 6.58 7.35
CA LYS A 93 -21.55 6.84 6.00
C LYS A 93 -20.71 5.69 5.47
N SER A 94 -20.89 5.37 4.19
CA SER A 94 -20.07 4.38 3.48
C SER A 94 -18.79 5.02 2.94
N VAL A 95 -17.68 4.29 3.04
CA VAL A 95 -16.36 4.74 2.59
C VAL A 95 -16.27 4.62 1.07
N LYS A 96 -16.22 5.76 0.36
CA LYS A 96 -16.30 5.79 -1.12
C LYS A 96 -15.14 5.08 -1.83
N SER A 97 -13.97 5.00 -1.20
CA SER A 97 -12.82 4.26 -1.74
C SER A 97 -13.05 2.75 -1.80
N VAL A 98 -13.94 2.19 -0.97
CA VAL A 98 -14.35 0.79 -1.06
C VAL A 98 -15.19 0.57 -2.32
N THR A 99 -16.24 1.36 -2.50
CA THR A 99 -17.17 1.23 -3.64
C THR A 99 -16.53 1.48 -5.00
N GLN A 100 -15.41 2.21 -5.05
CA GLN A 100 -14.62 2.43 -6.27
C GLN A 100 -13.64 1.29 -6.62
N ARG A 101 -13.31 0.42 -5.65
CA ARG A 101 -12.21 -0.57 -5.77
C ARG A 101 -12.67 -2.01 -5.64
N PHE A 102 -13.80 -2.23 -4.97
CA PHE A 102 -14.38 -3.54 -4.67
C PHE A 102 -15.84 -3.57 -5.10
N MET A 103 -16.27 -4.72 -5.60
CA MET A 103 -17.66 -4.99 -5.99
C MET A 103 -18.27 -5.99 -5.01
N ARG A 104 -19.53 -5.78 -4.62
CA ARG A 104 -20.27 -6.64 -3.69
C ARG A 104 -21.24 -7.55 -4.44
N LEU A 105 -21.12 -8.86 -4.22
CA LEU A 105 -22.13 -9.85 -4.60
C LEU A 105 -23.15 -10.05 -3.47
N HIS A 106 -24.37 -10.46 -3.83
CA HIS A 106 -25.46 -10.64 -2.86
C HIS A 106 -25.13 -11.75 -1.83
N CYS A 107 -24.51 -12.85 -2.27
CA CYS A 107 -24.00 -13.97 -1.48
C CYS A 107 -22.85 -13.64 -0.50
N GLY A 108 -22.69 -12.38 -0.09
CA GLY A 108 -21.72 -11.93 0.90
C GLY A 108 -20.27 -11.84 0.42
N LEU A 109 -19.97 -12.22 -0.82
CA LEU A 109 -18.63 -12.16 -1.39
C LEU A 109 -18.28 -10.75 -1.88
N TRP A 110 -17.02 -10.37 -1.69
CA TRP A 110 -16.43 -9.19 -2.30
C TRP A 110 -15.43 -9.59 -3.38
N ILE A 111 -15.44 -8.83 -4.46
CA ILE A 111 -14.63 -9.01 -5.65
C ILE A 111 -13.70 -7.81 -5.83
N ARG A 112 -12.45 -8.07 -6.27
CA ARG A 112 -11.44 -7.05 -6.58
C ARG A 112 -10.57 -7.43 -7.79
N ARG A 113 -9.88 -6.45 -8.36
CA ARG A 113 -8.78 -6.67 -9.31
C ARG A 113 -7.44 -6.82 -8.58
N LYS A 114 -6.49 -7.57 -9.13
CA LYS A 114 -5.12 -7.64 -8.55
C LYS A 114 -4.38 -6.30 -8.75
N ALA A 115 -3.62 -5.89 -7.74
CA ALA A 115 -2.89 -4.63 -7.77
C ALA A 115 -1.80 -4.61 -8.85
N GLY A 116 -1.54 -3.46 -9.46
CA GLY A 116 -0.49 -3.29 -10.46
C GLY A 116 -0.73 -3.97 -11.82
N TYR A 117 -1.96 -4.39 -12.13
CA TYR A 117 -2.32 -5.03 -13.41
C TYR A 117 -2.12 -4.14 -14.66
N LYS A 118 -2.01 -2.82 -14.49
CA LYS A 118 -1.66 -1.83 -15.54
C LYS A 118 -0.23 -1.26 -15.43
N LYS A 119 0.55 -1.61 -14.40
CA LYS A 119 1.83 -0.94 -14.10
C LYS A 119 3.04 -1.82 -14.43
N LYS A 120 4.09 -1.23 -15.00
CA LYS A 120 5.37 -1.88 -15.37
C LYS A 120 5.15 -3.23 -16.09
N LEU A 121 4.39 -3.21 -17.19
CA LEU A 121 3.98 -4.41 -17.94
C LEU A 121 5.08 -4.99 -18.81
N TRP A 122 5.96 -4.16 -19.36
CA TRP A 122 7.08 -4.57 -20.22
C TRP A 122 7.97 -5.63 -19.53
N LYS A 123 8.36 -5.42 -18.27
CA LYS A 123 9.13 -6.38 -17.47
C LYS A 123 8.34 -7.53 -16.84
N LYS A 124 7.12 -7.82 -17.30
CA LYS A 124 6.27 -8.89 -16.74
C LYS A 124 6.03 -9.97 -17.78
N LEU A 125 6.49 -11.18 -17.45
CA LEU A 125 6.26 -12.40 -18.22
C LEU A 125 4.76 -12.57 -18.57
N PRO A 126 4.39 -13.05 -19.77
CA PRO A 126 3.00 -13.19 -20.22
C PRO A 126 2.07 -13.88 -19.20
N ALA A 127 2.50 -14.99 -18.60
CA ALA A 127 1.72 -15.70 -17.57
C ALA A 127 1.43 -14.82 -16.34
N ARG A 128 2.39 -13.98 -15.90
CA ARG A 128 2.16 -13.00 -14.82
C ARG A 128 1.21 -11.89 -15.25
N ARG A 129 1.24 -11.47 -16.52
CA ARG A 129 0.30 -10.48 -17.07
C ARG A 129 -1.13 -11.04 -17.12
N LYS A 130 -1.33 -12.29 -17.57
CA LYS A 130 -2.63 -13.01 -17.52
C LYS A 130 -3.14 -13.06 -16.07
N ARG A 131 -2.33 -13.61 -15.16
CA ARG A 131 -2.67 -13.72 -13.73
C ARG A 131 -3.03 -12.39 -13.09
N LEU A 132 -2.43 -11.26 -13.48
CA LEU A 132 -2.78 -9.96 -12.90
C LEU A 132 -4.09 -9.36 -13.42
N ARG A 133 -4.58 -9.75 -14.60
CA ARG A 133 -5.83 -9.23 -15.16
C ARG A 133 -7.07 -9.90 -14.55
N GLU A 134 -6.89 -11.12 -14.04
CA GLU A 134 -7.92 -11.90 -13.33
C GLU A 134 -8.56 -11.12 -12.18
N ILE A 135 -9.86 -11.34 -12.04
CA ILE A 135 -10.70 -10.88 -10.95
C ILE A 135 -10.63 -11.93 -9.84
N VAL A 136 -10.53 -11.50 -8.57
CA VAL A 136 -10.36 -12.40 -7.42
C VAL A 136 -11.25 -11.97 -6.26
N PHE A 137 -11.68 -12.96 -5.47
CA PHE A 137 -12.39 -12.74 -4.22
C PHE A 137 -11.53 -12.14 -3.11
N CYS A 138 -12.20 -11.62 -2.08
CA CYS A 138 -11.62 -11.23 -0.80
C CYS A 138 -11.70 -12.35 0.23
N ASN A 139 -10.74 -12.37 1.17
CA ASN A 139 -10.75 -13.30 2.30
C ASN A 139 -11.91 -12.96 3.25
N ASN A 140 -12.37 -13.92 4.07
CA ASN A 140 -13.49 -13.73 5.01
C ASN A 140 -13.30 -12.50 5.94
N THR A 141 -12.10 -12.33 6.50
CA THR A 141 -11.74 -11.16 7.33
C THR A 141 -11.86 -9.83 6.59
N GLN A 142 -11.40 -9.79 5.34
CA GLN A 142 -11.51 -8.61 4.46
C GLN A 142 -12.98 -8.32 4.14
N SER A 143 -13.77 -9.33 3.78
CA SER A 143 -15.20 -9.20 3.53
C SER A 143 -15.94 -8.64 4.75
N LYS A 144 -15.70 -9.19 5.96
CA LYS A 144 -16.25 -8.67 7.22
C LYS A 144 -15.86 -7.20 7.50
N LEU A 145 -14.65 -6.77 7.12
CA LEU A 145 -14.22 -5.38 7.23
C LEU A 145 -14.97 -4.46 6.24
N LEU A 146 -15.02 -4.85 4.96
CA LEU A 146 -15.73 -4.10 3.91
C LEU A 146 -17.22 -3.97 4.23
N ASP A 147 -17.82 -5.01 4.82
CA ASP A 147 -19.20 -5.02 5.35
C ASP A 147 -19.46 -4.02 6.48
N LYS A 148 -18.44 -3.70 7.28
CA LYS A 148 -18.50 -2.64 8.30
C LYS A 148 -18.30 -1.25 7.68
N MET A 149 -17.42 -1.13 6.68
CA MET A 149 -17.11 0.12 5.96
C MET A 149 -18.23 0.58 5.01
N THR A 150 -19.22 -0.28 4.73
CA THR A 150 -20.34 0.00 3.82
C THR A 150 -21.69 -0.04 4.51
N THR A 151 -22.69 0.57 3.87
CA THR A 151 -24.07 0.68 4.36
C THR A 151 -24.98 -0.36 3.69
N SER A 152 -26.14 -0.67 4.30
CA SER A 152 -27.13 -1.63 3.78
C SER A 152 -27.52 -1.41 2.32
N PHE A 153 -27.56 -0.15 1.85
CA PHE A 153 -27.76 0.21 0.44
C PHE A 153 -26.85 -0.55 -0.55
N TRP A 154 -25.61 -0.87 -0.17
CA TRP A 154 -24.66 -1.62 -1.01
C TRP A 154 -24.78 -3.15 -0.89
N LYS A 155 -25.65 -3.63 -0.01
CA LYS A 155 -25.91 -5.06 0.23
C LYS A 155 -27.23 -5.54 -0.38
N ARG A 156 -28.09 -4.61 -0.82
CA ARG A 156 -29.37 -4.92 -1.49
C ARG A 156 -29.15 -5.68 -2.79
N ARG A 157 -30.10 -6.54 -3.16
CA ARG A 157 -30.16 -7.14 -4.50
C ARG A 157 -30.44 -6.04 -5.53
N ASN A 158 -29.75 -6.09 -6.67
CA ASN A 158 -30.03 -5.26 -7.83
C ASN A 158 -30.34 -6.20 -9.00
N TRP A 159 -31.23 -5.78 -9.89
CA TRP A 159 -31.63 -6.50 -11.10
C TRP A 159 -31.31 -5.64 -12.33
N TYR A 160 -30.03 -5.49 -12.65
CA TYR A 160 -29.58 -4.73 -13.80
C TYR A 160 -29.75 -5.56 -15.09
N VAL A 161 -30.24 -4.92 -16.15
CA VAL A 161 -30.33 -5.51 -17.49
C VAL A 161 -28.92 -5.84 -18.00
N ASN A 162 -28.73 -7.06 -18.50
CA ASN A 162 -27.47 -7.54 -19.10
C ASN A 162 -26.22 -7.48 -18.18
N ASP A 163 -26.39 -7.61 -16.85
CA ASP A 163 -25.25 -7.66 -15.93
C ASP A 163 -24.45 -8.99 -16.06
N PRO A 164 -23.16 -8.96 -16.47
CA PRO A 164 -22.34 -10.16 -16.57
C PRO A 164 -22.10 -10.86 -15.23
N TYR A 165 -22.36 -10.20 -14.09
CA TYR A 165 -22.20 -10.77 -12.76
C TYR A 165 -23.45 -11.41 -12.18
N MET A 166 -24.64 -11.26 -12.80
CA MET A 166 -25.94 -11.68 -12.25
C MET A 166 -25.90 -13.12 -11.69
N LYS A 167 -25.34 -14.06 -12.46
CA LYS A 167 -25.22 -15.49 -12.10
C LYS A 167 -24.35 -15.81 -10.87
N TYR A 168 -23.53 -14.87 -10.41
CA TYR A 168 -22.65 -15.04 -9.24
C TYR A 168 -23.24 -14.44 -7.95
N HIS A 169 -24.41 -13.78 -8.03
CA HIS A 169 -25.03 -13.19 -6.85
C HIS A 169 -25.52 -14.22 -5.84
N ASP A 170 -25.82 -15.44 -6.26
CA ASP A 170 -26.27 -16.54 -5.40
C ASP A 170 -25.27 -17.70 -5.43
N ARG A 171 -25.19 -18.47 -4.35
CA ARG A 171 -24.34 -19.68 -4.28
C ARG A 171 -25.22 -20.91 -4.39
N VAL A 172 -24.84 -21.81 -5.29
CA VAL A 172 -25.46 -23.13 -5.45
C VAL A 172 -24.51 -24.21 -4.91
N ASN A 173 -25.06 -25.36 -4.52
CA ASN A 173 -24.32 -26.58 -4.15
C ASN A 173 -23.29 -26.41 -3.01
N LEU A 174 -23.55 -25.49 -2.07
CA LEU A 174 -22.70 -25.30 -0.89
C LEU A 174 -23.18 -26.22 0.25
N LYS A 175 -22.43 -27.28 0.49
CA LYS A 175 -22.51 -28.10 1.73
C LYS A 175 -21.60 -27.49 2.79
N LEU A 176 -21.99 -27.60 4.06
CA LEU A 176 -21.22 -27.15 5.23
C LEU A 176 -20.56 -28.35 5.92
#